data_AF-A0A1S1UF26-F1
#
_entry.id   AF-A0A1S1UF26-F1
#
_cell.length_a   1.000
_cell.length_b   1.000
_cell.length_c   1.000
_cell.angle_alpha   90.00
_cell.angle_beta   90.00
_cell.angle_gamma   90.00
#
_symmetry.space_group_name_H-M   'P 1'
#
loop_
_entity.id
_entity.type
_entity.pdbx_description
1 polymer ?
#
loop_
_entity_poly.entity_id
_entity_poly.type
_entity_poly.pdbx_seq_one_letter_code
_entity_poly.pdbx_strand_id
1 'polypeptide(L)'
;MSATTQPHLLRNTNFRWLLGGGLVSMLGDQFSMLALPWLVLSLTNDSLSLGIAVALMGAPRAVLILLGGTVADRYSPRRVMLLSKYANAAILLALAGLLMLEQASLALTYAAALALGIASAFGIPAGTAILPQAVPTQLLQKANGLQMGARQLSLLAGPLLAALVLGAHEGAQKTPMAALAAAFAIDALTFVFSAWTLRQVKLRPLAVAVAQGMWRDMAAGLAMVWRDLPLRSCYAYWAVVAFFVMGPLQVALPVLASERLHGAAALGLLMGAHGAGTLAGMLASSLGGAWLRLRFGATLLAVDAIVAILLMALGQIETAWQGTALLAVTGLLGGYVQVAIFTWIQRRVAPAMLGRAMAVFMGIFLGLAPLSAAATGALLRHLSVGELFCAGGALLLAAAIAAALFTDIARIAATDYVTQP
;
A
#
# COMPACT_ATOMS: atom_id res chain seq x y z
N MET A 1 39.80 15.73 19.45
CA MET A 1 38.38 15.48 19.16
C MET A 1 38.27 14.13 18.49
N SER A 2 37.91 13.10 19.25
CA SER A 2 37.81 11.72 18.78
C SER A 2 36.61 11.58 17.84
N ALA A 3 36.87 11.23 16.58
CA ALA A 3 35.84 10.81 15.64
C ALA A 3 35.20 9.52 16.15
N THR A 4 34.11 9.64 16.90
CA THR A 4 33.28 8.49 17.30
C THR A 4 32.83 7.77 16.04
N THR A 5 33.40 6.60 15.80
CA THR A 5 33.04 5.68 14.72
C THR A 5 31.56 5.40 14.86
N GLN A 6 30.72 6.00 14.02
CA GLN A 6 29.28 5.79 14.11
C GLN A 6 29.01 4.28 13.98
N PRO A 7 28.32 3.65 14.96
CA PRO A 7 28.07 2.23 14.90
C PRO A 7 27.31 1.90 13.62
N HIS A 8 27.88 1.01 12.81
CA HIS A 8 27.30 0.64 11.54
C HIS A 8 25.92 0.01 11.78
N LEU A 9 24.85 0.59 11.22
CA LEU A 9 23.48 0.13 11.45
C LEU A 9 23.29 -1.38 11.17
N LEU A 10 23.96 -1.91 10.14
CA LEU A 10 23.93 -3.33 9.80
C LEU A 10 24.66 -4.23 10.82
N ARG A 11 25.45 -3.68 11.74
CA ARG A 11 26.02 -4.41 12.89
C ARG A 11 25.08 -4.42 14.09
N ASN A 12 24.02 -3.63 14.09
CA ASN A 12 23.03 -3.63 15.17
C ASN A 12 22.13 -4.88 15.07
N THR A 13 22.27 -5.80 16.03
CA THR A 13 21.54 -7.08 16.07
C THR A 13 20.02 -6.90 16.09
N ASN A 14 19.49 -5.96 16.87
CA ASN A 14 18.06 -5.68 16.91
C ASN A 14 17.53 -5.23 15.54
N PHE A 15 18.27 -4.34 14.87
CA PHE A 15 17.90 -3.87 13.54
C PHE A 15 17.91 -5.00 12.52
N ARG A 16 18.91 -5.88 12.55
CA ARG A 16 18.97 -7.05 11.65
C ARG A 16 17.78 -8.00 11.85
N TRP A 17 17.38 -8.26 13.09
CA TRP A 17 16.21 -9.09 13.37
C TRP A 17 14.92 -8.43 12.87
N LEU A 18 14.73 -7.13 13.13
CA LEU A 18 13.57 -6.39 12.64
C LEU A 18 13.52 -6.32 11.11
N LEU A 19 14.64 -6.01 10.47
CA LEU A 19 14.72 -5.87 9.02
C LEU A 19 14.51 -7.22 8.33
N GLY A 20 15.18 -8.28 8.80
CA GLY A 20 15.06 -9.62 8.21
C GLY A 20 13.66 -10.20 8.39
N GLY A 21 13.12 -10.14 9.60
CA GLY A 21 11.75 -10.58 9.87
C GLY A 21 10.69 -9.72 9.17
N GLY A 22 10.91 -8.42 9.08
CA GLY A 22 10.03 -7.48 8.38
C GLY A 22 10.01 -7.75 6.89
N LEU A 23 11.18 -7.80 6.24
CA LEU A 23 11.30 -8.04 4.79
C LEU A 23 10.66 -9.38 4.37
N VAL A 24 10.93 -10.45 5.12
CA VAL A 24 10.33 -11.78 4.83
C VAL A 24 8.81 -11.73 4.97
N SER A 25 8.28 -11.08 6.02
CA SER A 25 6.82 -10.88 6.19
C SER A 25 6.22 -10.05 5.06
N MET A 26 6.91 -8.99 4.62
CA MET A 26 6.41 -8.10 3.56
C MET A 26 6.43 -8.76 2.19
N LEU A 27 7.36 -9.68 1.93
CA LEU A 27 7.34 -10.54 0.76
C LEU A 27 6.18 -11.54 0.85
N GLY A 28 5.96 -12.14 2.03
CA GLY A 28 4.82 -13.02 2.34
C GLY A 28 3.48 -12.35 2.08
N ASP A 29 3.29 -11.12 2.55
CA ASP A 29 2.04 -10.35 2.38
C ASP A 29 1.59 -10.29 0.90
N GLN A 30 2.54 -10.29 -0.04
CA GLN A 30 2.24 -10.25 -1.48
C GLN A 30 1.58 -11.54 -1.97
N PHE A 31 1.85 -12.69 -1.35
CA PHE A 31 1.20 -13.96 -1.68
C PHE A 31 -0.29 -13.89 -1.36
N SER A 32 -0.66 -13.50 -0.15
CA SER A 32 -2.07 -13.35 0.23
C SER A 32 -2.76 -12.21 -0.52
N MET A 33 -2.04 -11.13 -0.82
CA MET A 33 -2.57 -10.00 -1.57
C MET A 33 -2.97 -10.38 -3.00
N LEU A 34 -2.27 -11.33 -3.65
CA LEU A 34 -2.66 -11.89 -4.94
C LEU A 34 -3.67 -13.05 -4.80
N ALA A 35 -3.42 -13.95 -3.86
CA ALA A 35 -4.20 -15.18 -3.70
C ALA A 35 -5.64 -14.92 -3.21
N LEU A 36 -5.86 -13.95 -2.33
CA LEU A 36 -7.20 -13.67 -1.80
C LEU A 36 -8.16 -13.17 -2.89
N PRO A 37 -7.81 -12.15 -3.70
CA PRO A 37 -8.61 -11.79 -4.88
C PRO A 37 -8.87 -12.96 -5.81
N TRP A 38 -7.81 -13.73 -6.10
CA TRP A 38 -7.88 -14.84 -7.03
C TRP A 38 -8.78 -15.99 -6.53
N LEU A 39 -8.75 -16.28 -5.23
CA LEU A 39 -9.61 -17.25 -4.59
C LEU A 39 -11.08 -16.86 -4.74
N VAL A 40 -11.42 -15.60 -4.50
CA VAL A 40 -12.81 -15.14 -4.61
C VAL A 40 -13.32 -15.26 -6.04
N LEU A 41 -12.51 -14.86 -7.03
CA LEU A 41 -12.85 -15.06 -8.44
C LEU A 41 -12.97 -16.54 -8.80
N SER A 42 -12.08 -17.39 -8.28
CA SER A 42 -12.14 -18.84 -8.53
C SER A 42 -13.39 -19.50 -7.96
N LEU A 43 -13.89 -19.01 -6.81
CA LEU A 43 -15.09 -19.52 -6.14
C LEU A 43 -16.40 -19.00 -6.76
N THR A 44 -16.41 -17.76 -7.25
CA THR A 44 -17.67 -17.06 -7.58
C THR A 44 -17.78 -16.63 -9.04
N ASN A 45 -16.65 -16.41 -9.70
CA ASN A 45 -16.56 -15.73 -10.99
C ASN A 45 -17.31 -14.37 -11.02
N ASP A 46 -17.39 -13.69 -9.87
CA ASP A 46 -18.14 -12.44 -9.68
C ASP A 46 -17.25 -11.31 -9.14
N SER A 47 -17.23 -10.20 -9.87
CA SER A 47 -16.42 -9.01 -9.58
C SER A 47 -16.92 -8.24 -8.35
N LEU A 48 -18.24 -8.26 -8.08
CA LEU A 48 -18.80 -7.67 -6.86
C LEU A 48 -18.33 -8.45 -5.64
N SER A 49 -18.38 -9.77 -5.71
CA SER A 49 -17.92 -10.64 -4.62
C SER A 49 -16.46 -10.37 -4.28
N LEU A 50 -15.62 -10.16 -5.31
CA LEU A 50 -14.22 -9.74 -5.14
C LEU A 50 -14.12 -8.35 -4.47
N GLY A 51 -14.85 -7.36 -4.97
CA GLY A 51 -14.87 -6.01 -4.40
C GLY A 51 -15.25 -5.99 -2.93
N ILE A 52 -16.24 -6.82 -2.54
CA ILE A 52 -16.65 -6.99 -1.14
C ILE A 52 -15.53 -7.62 -0.30
N ALA A 53 -14.82 -8.65 -0.78
CA ALA A 53 -13.72 -9.26 -0.04
C ALA A 53 -12.59 -8.24 0.23
N VAL A 54 -12.19 -7.49 -0.78
CA VAL A 54 -11.16 -6.44 -0.64
C VAL A 54 -11.65 -5.34 0.32
N ALA A 55 -12.92 -4.95 0.22
CA ALA A 55 -13.53 -3.99 1.13
C ALA A 55 -13.60 -4.49 2.57
N LEU A 56 -13.95 -5.76 2.80
CA LEU A 56 -13.95 -6.39 4.13
C LEU A 56 -12.56 -6.46 4.74
N MET A 57 -11.50 -6.59 3.93
CA MET A 57 -10.13 -6.51 4.42
C MET A 57 -9.71 -5.06 4.71
N GLY A 58 -10.11 -4.10 3.89
CA GLY A 58 -9.68 -2.70 3.99
C GLY A 58 -10.48 -1.84 4.98
N ALA A 59 -11.80 -1.96 5.01
CA ALA A 59 -12.70 -1.11 5.80
C ALA A 59 -12.49 -1.23 7.33
N PRO A 60 -12.50 -2.43 7.95
CA PRO A 60 -12.24 -2.53 9.38
C PRO A 60 -10.83 -2.08 9.71
N ARG A 61 -9.85 -2.33 8.83
CA ARG A 61 -8.48 -1.84 8.98
C ARG A 61 -8.45 -0.31 9.03
N ALA A 62 -9.13 0.36 8.11
CA ALA A 62 -9.18 1.81 8.03
C ALA A 62 -9.79 2.46 9.28
N VAL A 63 -10.86 1.85 9.82
CA VAL A 63 -11.56 2.36 11.01
C VAL A 63 -10.76 2.06 12.28
N LEU A 64 -10.27 0.83 12.43
CA LEU A 64 -9.65 0.36 13.67
C LEU A 64 -8.18 0.76 13.82
N ILE A 65 -7.51 1.20 12.74
CA ILE A 65 -6.08 1.59 12.83
C ILE A 65 -5.84 2.72 13.84
N LEU A 66 -6.83 3.62 13.99
CA LEU A 66 -6.81 4.70 14.97
C LEU A 66 -6.75 4.13 16.39
N LEU A 67 -7.61 3.15 16.68
CA LEU A 67 -7.59 2.42 17.96
C LEU A 67 -6.30 1.62 18.12
N GLY A 68 -5.76 1.07 17.03
CA GLY A 68 -4.51 0.31 17.01
C GLY A 68 -3.33 1.04 17.63
N GLY A 69 -3.19 2.35 17.37
CA GLY A 69 -2.17 3.20 18.00
C GLY A 69 -2.32 3.26 19.52
N THR A 70 -3.54 3.58 19.99
CA THR A 70 -3.81 3.68 21.43
C THR A 70 -3.61 2.36 22.19
N VAL A 71 -3.93 1.23 21.55
CA VAL A 71 -3.72 -0.11 22.11
C VAL A 71 -2.23 -0.47 22.17
N ALA A 72 -1.47 -0.14 21.12
CA ALA A 72 -0.02 -0.32 21.10
C ALA A 72 0.67 0.47 22.23
N ASP A 73 0.24 1.71 22.46
CA ASP A 73 0.78 2.56 23.52
C ASP A 73 0.45 2.02 24.91
N ARG A 74 -0.76 1.47 25.12
CA ARG A 74 -1.22 0.96 26.42
C ARG A 74 -0.61 -0.39 26.82
N TYR A 75 -0.51 -1.35 25.89
CA TYR A 75 -0.21 -2.75 26.21
C TYR A 75 1.19 -3.24 25.82
N SER A 76 2.04 -2.35 25.30
CA SER A 76 3.34 -2.59 24.62
C SER A 76 3.20 -2.88 23.12
N PRO A 77 3.88 -2.12 22.25
CA PRO A 77 3.89 -2.35 20.81
C PRO A 77 4.34 -3.76 20.42
N ARG A 78 5.30 -4.34 21.16
CA ARG A 78 5.78 -5.71 20.89
C ARG A 78 4.68 -6.75 21.06
N ARG A 79 3.90 -6.66 22.13
CA ARG A 79 2.83 -7.64 22.41
C ARG A 79 1.73 -7.54 21.37
N VAL A 80 1.32 -6.32 21.04
CA VAL A 80 0.30 -6.05 20.01
C VAL A 80 0.75 -6.55 18.64
N MET A 81 2.00 -6.28 18.23
CA MET A 81 2.54 -6.76 16.96
C MET A 81 2.66 -8.29 16.93
N LEU A 82 3.12 -8.94 18.02
CA LEU A 82 3.18 -10.40 18.09
C LEU A 82 1.79 -11.04 17.97
N LEU A 83 0.79 -10.51 18.68
CA LEU A 83 -0.58 -11.01 18.60
C LEU A 83 -1.15 -10.87 17.18
N SER A 84 -0.94 -9.73 16.55
CA SER A 84 -1.32 -9.49 15.15
C SER A 84 -0.67 -10.51 14.19
N LYS A 85 0.63 -10.77 14.35
CA LYS A 85 1.33 -11.76 13.53
C LYS A 85 0.81 -13.19 13.74
N TYR A 86 0.54 -13.60 14.98
CA TYR A 86 -0.04 -14.91 15.24
C TYR A 86 -1.47 -15.04 14.73
N ALA A 87 -2.27 -13.98 14.86
CA ALA A 87 -3.63 -13.95 14.31
C ALA A 87 -3.60 -14.10 12.79
N ASN A 88 -2.79 -13.30 12.08
CA ASN A 88 -2.63 -13.42 10.63
C ASN A 88 -2.16 -14.83 10.22
N ALA A 89 -1.12 -15.37 10.87
CA ALA A 89 -0.66 -16.73 10.59
C ALA A 89 -1.75 -17.79 10.78
N ALA A 90 -2.52 -17.70 11.87
CA ALA A 90 -3.60 -18.64 12.15
C ALA A 90 -4.74 -18.55 11.12
N ILE A 91 -5.14 -17.33 10.73
CA ILE A 91 -6.19 -17.11 9.73
C ILE A 91 -5.75 -17.67 8.36
N LEU A 92 -4.51 -17.39 7.96
CA LEU A 92 -3.97 -17.85 6.68
C LEU A 92 -3.75 -19.37 6.63
N LEU A 93 -3.28 -19.98 7.72
CA LEU A 93 -3.20 -21.45 7.84
C LEU A 93 -4.59 -22.09 7.81
N ALA A 94 -5.58 -21.48 8.45
CA ALA A 94 -6.96 -21.96 8.40
C ALA A 94 -7.50 -21.91 6.96
N LEU A 95 -7.29 -20.80 6.23
CA LEU A 95 -7.64 -20.73 4.81
C LEU A 95 -6.91 -21.78 3.96
N ALA A 96 -5.61 -21.95 4.16
CA ALA A 96 -4.83 -22.98 3.46
C ALA A 96 -5.38 -24.38 3.73
N GLY A 97 -5.70 -24.70 5.00
CA GLY A 97 -6.29 -25.98 5.39
C GLY A 97 -7.67 -26.21 4.78
N LEU A 98 -8.55 -25.19 4.80
CA LEU A 98 -9.87 -25.25 4.18
C LEU A 98 -9.79 -25.50 2.67
N LEU A 99 -8.81 -24.93 1.98
CA LEU A 99 -8.58 -25.18 0.56
C LEU A 99 -8.10 -26.61 0.29
N MET A 100 -7.23 -27.14 1.15
CA MET A 100 -6.73 -28.52 1.03
C MET A 100 -7.81 -29.57 1.33
N LEU A 101 -8.77 -29.22 2.18
CA LEU A 101 -9.92 -30.05 2.50
C LEU A 101 -11.10 -29.85 1.53
N GLU A 102 -10.95 -28.99 0.52
CA GLU A 102 -12.01 -28.61 -0.43
C GLU A 102 -13.28 -28.04 0.24
N GLN A 103 -13.11 -27.42 1.41
CA GLN A 103 -14.19 -26.83 2.23
C GLN A 103 -14.20 -25.29 2.19
N ALA A 104 -13.35 -24.69 1.35
CA ALA A 104 -13.33 -23.24 1.19
C ALA A 104 -14.66 -22.75 0.59
N SER A 105 -15.25 -21.76 1.24
CA SER A 105 -16.50 -21.11 0.79
C SER A 105 -16.35 -19.59 0.80
N LEU A 106 -17.19 -18.89 0.04
CA LEU A 106 -17.17 -17.43 -0.01
C LEU A 106 -17.34 -16.80 1.38
N ALA A 107 -18.23 -17.36 2.20
CA ALA A 107 -18.47 -16.87 3.56
C ALA A 107 -17.23 -16.98 4.46
N LEU A 108 -16.51 -18.11 4.39
CA LEU A 108 -15.26 -18.29 5.14
C LEU A 108 -14.15 -17.38 4.62
N THR A 109 -14.08 -17.17 3.30
CA THR A 109 -13.12 -16.23 2.69
C THR A 109 -13.40 -14.79 3.13
N TYR A 110 -14.67 -14.38 3.22
CA TYR A 110 -15.07 -13.07 3.76
C TYR A 110 -14.75 -12.91 5.24
N ALA A 111 -15.02 -13.94 6.04
CA ALA A 111 -14.67 -13.94 7.46
C ALA A 111 -13.15 -13.80 7.65
N ALA A 112 -12.35 -14.51 6.85
CA ALA A 112 -10.90 -14.40 6.88
C ALA A 112 -10.41 -13.02 6.43
N ALA A 113 -10.95 -12.47 5.34
CA ALA A 113 -10.62 -11.12 4.87
C ALA A 113 -10.88 -10.06 5.96
N LEU A 114 -12.05 -10.12 6.60
CA LEU A 114 -12.41 -9.26 7.74
C LEU A 114 -11.41 -9.41 8.90
N ALA A 115 -11.11 -10.65 9.29
CA ALA A 115 -10.21 -10.95 10.39
C ALA A 115 -8.77 -10.48 10.13
N LEU A 116 -8.26 -10.65 8.90
CA LEU A 116 -6.95 -10.13 8.46
C LEU A 116 -6.90 -8.60 8.52
N GLY A 117 -7.98 -7.93 8.10
CA GLY A 117 -8.12 -6.49 8.19
C GLY A 117 -8.04 -5.99 9.63
N ILE A 118 -8.80 -6.62 10.54
CA ILE A 118 -8.79 -6.33 11.98
C ILE A 118 -7.39 -6.56 12.57
N ALA A 119 -6.79 -7.72 12.35
CA ALA A 119 -5.45 -8.05 12.88
C ALA A 119 -4.40 -7.04 12.40
N SER A 120 -4.44 -6.66 11.13
CA SER A 120 -3.53 -5.69 10.53
C SER A 120 -3.70 -4.28 11.10
N ALA A 121 -4.93 -3.89 11.47
CA ALA A 121 -5.23 -2.57 12.05
C ALA A 121 -4.41 -2.29 13.31
N PHE A 122 -4.17 -3.32 14.13
CA PHE A 122 -3.35 -3.23 15.34
C PHE A 122 -1.86 -3.44 15.05
N GLY A 123 -1.52 -4.31 14.12
CA GLY A 123 -0.12 -4.67 13.81
C GLY A 123 0.69 -3.53 13.20
N ILE A 124 0.08 -2.73 12.33
CA ILE A 124 0.76 -1.62 11.62
C ILE A 124 1.27 -0.54 12.57
N PRO A 125 0.42 0.12 13.40
CA PRO A 125 0.90 1.15 14.32
C PRO A 125 1.90 0.58 15.33
N ALA A 126 1.67 -0.63 15.83
CA ALA A 126 2.61 -1.32 16.71
C ALA A 126 4.00 -1.52 16.05
N GLY A 127 4.04 -1.89 14.78
CA GLY A 127 5.28 -2.01 14.00
C GLY A 127 6.04 -0.69 13.89
N THR A 128 5.34 0.42 13.65
CA THR A 128 5.98 1.75 13.58
C THR A 128 6.57 2.21 14.91
N ALA A 129 5.95 1.83 16.03
CA ALA A 129 6.41 2.17 17.38
C ALA A 129 7.60 1.33 17.88
N ILE A 130 7.88 0.18 17.25
CA ILE A 130 8.96 -0.73 17.67
C ILE A 130 10.34 -0.24 17.19
N LEU A 131 10.44 0.32 15.99
CA LEU A 131 11.74 0.72 15.43
C LEU A 131 12.47 1.76 16.32
N PRO A 132 11.82 2.83 16.82
CA PRO A 132 12.44 3.78 17.75
C PRO A 132 12.96 3.17 19.06
N GLN A 133 12.37 2.06 19.50
CA GLN A 133 12.79 1.34 20.72
C GLN A 133 13.95 0.37 20.47
N ALA A 134 14.15 -0.03 19.22
CA ALA A 134 15.10 -1.07 18.84
C ALA A 134 16.46 -0.53 18.40
N VAL A 135 16.51 0.69 17.85
CA VAL A 135 17.73 1.34 17.37
C VAL A 135 17.99 2.69 18.03
N PRO A 136 19.25 3.11 18.22
CA PRO A 136 19.58 4.45 18.71
C PRO A 136 19.00 5.56 17.83
N THR A 137 18.59 6.68 18.44
CA THR A 137 17.99 7.83 17.76
C THR A 137 18.82 8.35 16.60
N GLN A 138 20.15 8.35 16.74
CA GLN A 138 21.10 8.81 15.71
C GLN A 138 21.07 7.95 14.44
N LEU A 139 20.60 6.70 14.53
CA LEU A 139 20.51 5.77 13.41
C LEU A 139 19.10 5.64 12.84
N LEU A 140 18.09 6.32 13.41
CA LEU A 140 16.68 6.17 13.01
C LEU A 140 16.44 6.58 11.56
N GLN A 141 17.05 7.66 11.09
CA GLN A 141 16.89 8.08 9.69
C GLN A 141 17.40 7.01 8.73
N LYS A 142 18.59 6.44 8.99
CA LYS A 142 19.16 5.37 8.18
C LYS A 142 18.33 4.08 8.26
N ALA A 143 17.77 3.78 9.44
CA ALA A 143 16.90 2.63 9.65
C ALA A 143 15.58 2.74 8.89
N ASN A 144 14.93 3.91 8.95
CA ASN A 144 13.74 4.20 8.17
C ASN A 144 14.02 4.11 6.66
N GLY A 145 15.16 4.65 6.19
CA GLY A 145 15.56 4.54 4.79
C GLY A 145 15.68 3.10 4.29
N LEU A 146 16.33 2.23 5.07
CA LEU A 146 16.44 0.81 4.74
C LEU A 146 15.07 0.09 4.81
N GLN A 147 14.20 0.45 5.76
CA GLN A 147 12.87 -0.15 5.85
C GLN A 147 11.97 0.28 4.68
N MET A 148 12.07 1.52 4.22
CA MET A 148 11.40 1.98 3.00
C MET A 148 11.96 1.26 1.77
N GLY A 149 13.29 1.10 1.66
CA GLY A 149 13.90 0.32 0.59
C GLY A 149 13.43 -1.14 0.58
N ALA A 150 13.38 -1.79 1.75
CA ALA A 150 12.85 -3.14 1.91
C ALA A 150 11.39 -3.24 1.47
N ARG A 151 10.55 -2.26 1.85
CA ARG A 151 9.15 -2.20 1.41
C ARG A 151 9.01 -2.17 -0.10
N GLN A 152 9.81 -1.34 -0.76
CA GLN A 152 9.75 -1.16 -2.20
C GLN A 152 10.31 -2.38 -2.93
N LEU A 153 11.35 -3.01 -2.38
CA LEU A 153 11.82 -4.30 -2.87
C LEU A 153 10.73 -5.38 -2.76
N SER A 154 9.97 -5.43 -1.66
CA SER A 154 8.86 -6.36 -1.51
C SER A 154 7.74 -6.13 -2.53
N LEU A 155 7.42 -4.86 -2.85
CA LEU A 155 6.42 -4.53 -3.87
C LEU A 155 6.86 -4.87 -5.29
N LEU A 156 8.17 -4.93 -5.57
CA LEU A 156 8.72 -5.41 -6.83
C LEU A 156 8.76 -6.94 -6.87
N ALA A 157 9.44 -7.56 -5.90
CA ALA A 157 9.78 -8.98 -5.96
C ALA A 157 8.63 -9.87 -5.50
N GLY A 158 7.84 -9.44 -4.52
CA GLY A 158 6.82 -10.29 -3.92
C GLY A 158 5.69 -10.68 -4.88
N PRO A 159 5.10 -9.78 -5.69
CA PRO A 159 4.11 -10.20 -6.69
C PRO A 159 4.66 -11.19 -7.71
N LEU A 160 5.93 -11.06 -8.10
CA LEU A 160 6.60 -12.01 -9.00
C LEU A 160 6.78 -13.38 -8.34
N LEU A 161 7.22 -13.43 -7.08
CA LEU A 161 7.35 -14.67 -6.31
C LEU A 161 5.99 -15.34 -6.07
N ALA A 162 4.96 -14.55 -5.78
CA ALA A 162 3.59 -15.04 -5.64
C ALA A 162 3.06 -15.60 -6.96
N ALA A 163 3.30 -14.91 -8.10
CA ALA A 163 2.95 -15.42 -9.42
C ALA A 163 3.68 -16.72 -9.77
N LEU A 164 4.93 -16.91 -9.37
CA LEU A 164 5.62 -18.19 -9.59
C LEU A 164 4.90 -19.34 -8.87
N VAL A 165 4.46 -19.14 -7.63
CA VAL A 165 3.73 -20.19 -6.89
C VAL A 165 2.33 -20.41 -7.45
N LEU A 166 1.61 -19.35 -7.79
CA LEU A 166 0.26 -19.43 -8.35
C LEU A 166 0.25 -19.92 -9.80
N GLY A 167 1.33 -19.69 -10.54
CA GLY A 167 1.50 -19.95 -11.97
C GLY A 167 2.35 -21.17 -12.32
N ALA A 168 2.98 -21.85 -11.35
CA ALA A 168 3.82 -23.03 -11.58
C ALA A 168 3.12 -24.21 -12.29
N HIS A 169 1.80 -24.13 -12.46
CA HIS A 169 0.97 -25.13 -13.12
C HIS A 169 0.56 -24.65 -14.53
N GLU A 170 1.55 -24.27 -15.34
CA GLU A 170 1.34 -23.88 -16.74
C GLU A 170 0.61 -25.02 -17.49
N GLY A 171 -0.58 -24.70 -18.03
CA GLY A 171 -1.44 -25.63 -18.77
C GLY A 171 -2.83 -25.88 -18.15
N ALA A 172 -3.06 -25.52 -16.89
CA ALA A 172 -4.39 -25.59 -16.29
C ALA A 172 -5.20 -24.32 -16.62
N GLN A 173 -6.44 -24.48 -17.13
CA GLN A 173 -7.37 -23.36 -17.39
C GLN A 173 -7.73 -22.56 -16.12
N LYS A 174 -7.54 -23.15 -14.93
CA LYS A 174 -7.78 -22.52 -13.62
C LYS A 174 -6.62 -22.79 -12.68
N THR A 175 -6.25 -21.80 -11.88
CA THR A 175 -5.25 -21.96 -10.82
C THR A 175 -5.73 -23.04 -9.83
N PRO A 176 -4.94 -24.09 -9.58
CA PRO A 176 -5.35 -25.16 -8.69
C PRO A 176 -5.49 -24.64 -7.26
N MET A 177 -6.50 -25.13 -6.52
CA MET A 177 -6.71 -24.77 -5.11
C MET A 177 -5.47 -25.04 -4.25
N ALA A 178 -4.67 -26.05 -4.63
CA ALA A 178 -3.38 -26.34 -4.00
C ALA A 178 -2.36 -25.20 -4.11
N ALA A 179 -2.31 -24.49 -5.23
CA ALA A 179 -1.42 -23.34 -5.38
C ALA A 179 -1.86 -22.16 -4.51
N LEU A 180 -3.17 -21.92 -4.39
CA LEU A 180 -3.72 -20.92 -3.47
C LEU A 180 -3.44 -21.30 -2.01
N ALA A 181 -3.63 -22.56 -1.65
CA ALA A 181 -3.31 -23.07 -0.31
C ALA A 181 -1.82 -22.89 0.01
N ALA A 182 -0.93 -23.20 -0.94
CA ALA A 182 0.51 -22.97 -0.81
C ALA A 182 0.84 -21.49 -0.62
N ALA A 183 0.21 -20.59 -1.38
CA ALA A 183 0.41 -19.14 -1.23
C ALA A 183 0.04 -18.63 0.17
N PHE A 184 -1.13 -19.03 0.69
CA PHE A 184 -1.54 -18.66 2.05
C PHE A 184 -0.65 -19.30 3.13
N ALA A 185 -0.24 -20.56 2.95
CA ALA A 185 0.66 -21.24 3.88
C ALA A 185 2.05 -20.58 3.91
N ILE A 186 2.60 -20.21 2.75
CA ILE A 186 3.88 -19.48 2.65
C ILE A 186 3.79 -18.19 3.44
N ASP A 187 2.76 -17.37 3.21
CA ASP A 187 2.58 -16.11 3.92
C ASP A 187 2.46 -16.33 5.44
N ALA A 188 1.65 -17.31 5.86
CA ALA A 188 1.52 -17.65 7.26
C ALA A 188 2.87 -18.03 7.92
N LEU A 189 3.71 -18.80 7.22
CA LEU A 189 5.05 -19.14 7.70
C LEU A 189 5.96 -17.91 7.77
N THR A 190 5.81 -16.95 6.85
CA THR A 190 6.54 -15.67 6.95
C THR A 190 6.12 -14.87 8.19
N PHE A 191 4.82 -14.88 8.56
CA PHE A 191 4.34 -14.27 9.78
C PHE A 191 4.92 -14.94 11.03
N VAL A 192 4.97 -16.27 11.06
CA VAL A 192 5.57 -17.05 12.16
C VAL A 192 7.06 -16.73 12.29
N PHE A 193 7.79 -16.73 11.18
CA PHE A 193 9.21 -16.36 11.14
C PHE A 193 9.44 -14.92 11.62
N SER A 194 8.59 -13.99 11.18
CA SER A 194 8.62 -12.59 11.60
C SER A 194 8.30 -12.42 13.09
N ALA A 195 7.40 -13.23 13.63
CA ALA A 195 7.13 -13.25 15.07
C ALA A 195 8.30 -13.82 15.87
N TRP A 196 8.95 -14.87 15.37
CA TRP A 196 10.16 -15.45 15.98
C TRP A 196 11.31 -14.45 16.01
N THR A 197 11.62 -13.79 14.88
CA THR A 197 12.67 -12.76 14.82
C THR A 197 12.34 -11.56 15.72
N LEU A 198 11.08 -11.11 15.77
CA LEU A 198 10.65 -10.05 16.69
C LEU A 198 10.85 -10.43 18.16
N ARG A 199 10.73 -11.71 18.52
CA ARG A 199 11.01 -12.16 19.89
C ARG A 199 12.49 -12.00 20.29
N GLN A 200 13.40 -12.00 19.32
CA GLN A 200 14.83 -11.81 19.56
C GLN A 200 15.22 -10.33 19.78
N VAL A 201 14.32 -9.40 19.46
CA VAL A 201 14.58 -7.96 19.58
C VAL A 201 14.50 -7.52 21.04
N LYS A 202 15.59 -6.94 21.54
CA LYS A 202 15.66 -6.36 22.89
C LYS A 202 15.26 -4.89 22.83
N LEU A 203 14.04 -4.59 23.26
CA LEU A 203 13.50 -3.23 23.24
C LEU A 203 14.01 -2.41 24.41
N ARG A 204 14.33 -1.15 24.13
CA ARG A 204 14.61 -0.14 25.16
C ARG A 204 13.31 0.56 25.49
N PRO A 205 12.92 0.65 26.78
CA PRO A 205 11.75 1.41 27.16
C PRO A 205 11.97 2.88 26.76
N LEU A 206 11.02 3.42 25.99
CA LEU A 206 10.90 4.87 25.80
C LEU A 206 9.96 5.40 26.89
N ALA A 207 10.22 6.64 27.34
CA ALA A 207 9.26 7.34 28.17
C ALA A 207 7.92 7.40 27.43
N VAL A 208 6.84 6.96 28.08
CA VAL A 208 5.49 7.02 27.51
C VAL A 208 5.18 8.50 27.28
N ALA A 209 5.11 8.92 26.01
CA ALA A 209 4.61 10.25 25.71
C ALA A 209 3.16 10.31 26.19
N VAL A 210 2.81 11.33 26.98
CA VAL A 210 1.42 11.56 27.39
C VAL A 210 0.62 11.79 26.11
N ALA A 211 -0.23 10.82 25.75
CA ALA A 211 -1.09 10.93 24.61
C ALA A 211 -2.01 12.14 24.79
N GLN A 212 -1.82 13.18 23.99
CA GLN A 212 -2.90 14.13 23.73
C GLN A 212 -4.04 13.35 23.07
N GLY A 213 -5.30 13.70 23.36
CA GLY A 213 -6.44 12.92 22.88
C GLY A 213 -6.37 12.69 21.37
N MET A 214 -6.35 11.43 20.92
CA MET A 214 -6.25 11.02 19.52
C MET A 214 -7.20 11.80 18.59
N TRP A 215 -8.44 11.99 19.03
CA TRP A 215 -9.46 12.75 18.31
C TRP A 215 -9.09 14.23 18.15
N ARG A 216 -8.46 14.83 19.16
CA ARG A 216 -7.96 16.21 19.12
C ARG A 216 -6.81 16.34 18.14
N ASP A 217 -5.90 15.37 18.09
CA ASP A 217 -4.78 15.36 17.14
C ASP A 217 -5.26 15.20 15.70
N MET A 218 -6.24 14.33 15.47
CA MET A 218 -6.87 14.16 14.16
C MET A 218 -7.64 15.42 13.74
N ALA A 219 -8.43 16.00 14.64
CA ALA A 219 -9.13 17.26 14.39
C ALA A 219 -8.16 18.41 14.10
N ALA A 220 -7.02 18.48 14.81
CA ALA A 220 -5.98 19.48 14.55
C ALA A 220 -5.32 19.28 13.17
N GLY A 221 -5.06 18.03 12.77
CA GLY A 221 -4.56 17.72 11.42
C GLY A 221 -5.53 18.12 10.32
N LEU A 222 -6.81 17.78 10.46
CA LEU A 222 -7.87 18.16 9.52
C LEU A 222 -8.06 19.69 9.46
N ALA A 223 -8.11 20.35 10.62
CA ALA A 223 -8.24 21.81 10.70
C ALA A 223 -7.03 22.52 10.05
N MET A 224 -5.82 21.97 10.21
CA MET A 224 -4.62 22.48 9.53
C MET A 224 -4.74 22.36 8.02
N VAL A 225 -5.12 21.17 7.50
CA VAL A 225 -5.32 20.98 6.05
C VAL A 225 -6.40 21.93 5.52
N TRP A 226 -7.48 22.14 6.27
CA TRP A 226 -8.60 22.98 5.81
C TRP A 226 -8.27 24.47 5.76
N ARG A 227 -7.38 24.94 6.64
CA ARG A 227 -6.96 26.35 6.74
C ARG A 227 -5.91 26.75 5.70
N ASP A 228 -5.13 25.80 5.20
CA ASP A 228 -4.11 26.02 4.18
C ASP A 228 -4.69 25.65 2.80
N LEU A 229 -4.93 26.67 1.96
CA LEU A 229 -5.61 26.50 0.67
C LEU A 229 -4.89 25.51 -0.27
N PRO A 230 -3.58 25.61 -0.54
CA PRO A 230 -2.86 24.59 -1.31
C PRO A 230 -2.89 23.18 -0.69
N LEU A 231 -2.76 23.02 0.64
CA LEU A 231 -2.89 21.71 1.27
C LEU A 231 -4.30 21.14 1.06
N ARG A 232 -5.34 21.95 1.30
CA ARG A 232 -6.74 21.55 1.11
C ARG A 232 -6.99 21.07 -0.32
N SER A 233 -6.55 21.85 -1.32
CA SER A 233 -6.75 21.52 -2.72
C SER A 233 -6.02 20.23 -3.11
N CYS A 234 -4.74 20.07 -2.72
CA CYS A 234 -3.98 18.84 -2.99
C CYS A 234 -4.60 17.61 -2.31
N TYR A 235 -5.02 17.72 -1.05
CA TYR A 235 -5.59 16.59 -0.31
C TYR A 235 -6.96 16.19 -0.86
N ALA A 236 -7.81 17.16 -1.21
CA ALA A 236 -9.08 16.89 -1.89
C ALA A 236 -8.85 16.21 -3.25
N TYR A 237 -7.87 16.70 -4.02
CA TYR A 237 -7.49 16.09 -5.29
C TYR A 237 -6.96 14.67 -5.12
N TRP A 238 -6.06 14.40 -4.17
CA TRP A 238 -5.57 13.04 -3.91
C TRP A 238 -6.64 12.09 -3.41
N ALA A 239 -7.69 12.59 -2.74
CA ALA A 239 -8.85 11.76 -2.40
C ALA A 239 -9.60 11.29 -3.67
N VAL A 240 -9.76 12.19 -4.65
CA VAL A 240 -10.33 11.85 -5.96
C VAL A 240 -9.45 10.83 -6.68
N VAL A 241 -8.14 11.07 -6.75
CA VAL A 241 -7.17 10.13 -7.37
C VAL A 241 -7.21 8.76 -6.68
N ALA A 242 -7.17 8.73 -5.34
CA ALA A 242 -7.21 7.49 -4.58
C ALA A 242 -8.49 6.69 -4.86
N PHE A 243 -9.64 7.35 -4.93
CA PHE A 243 -10.91 6.70 -5.23
C PHE A 243 -10.97 6.14 -6.66
N PHE A 244 -10.43 6.83 -7.66
CA PHE A 244 -10.49 6.35 -9.05
C PHE A 244 -9.39 5.36 -9.43
N VAL A 245 -8.30 5.27 -8.67
CA VAL A 245 -7.15 4.40 -9.01
C VAL A 245 -7.10 3.12 -8.16
N MET A 246 -7.40 3.20 -6.86
CA MET A 246 -7.15 2.06 -5.95
C MET A 246 -8.02 0.84 -6.26
N GLY A 247 -9.32 1.04 -6.46
CA GLY A 247 -10.28 -0.02 -6.77
C GLY A 247 -9.99 -0.71 -8.10
N PRO A 248 -9.77 0.03 -9.21
CA PRO A 248 -9.35 -0.58 -10.46
C PRO A 248 -8.06 -1.40 -10.34
N LEU A 249 -7.05 -0.95 -9.59
CA LEU A 249 -5.84 -1.75 -9.38
C LEU A 249 -6.05 -2.97 -8.46
N GLN A 250 -6.95 -2.90 -7.48
CA GLN A 250 -7.18 -4.00 -6.52
C GLN A 250 -8.24 -5.01 -6.97
N VAL A 251 -9.15 -4.62 -7.87
CA VAL A 251 -10.31 -5.43 -8.28
C VAL A 251 -10.33 -5.61 -9.80
N ALA A 252 -10.33 -4.52 -10.58
CA ALA A 252 -10.43 -4.63 -12.03
C ALA A 252 -9.18 -5.25 -12.68
N LEU A 253 -8.00 -5.02 -12.11
CA LEU A 253 -6.76 -5.60 -12.62
C LEU A 253 -6.69 -7.13 -12.45
N PRO A 254 -7.05 -7.72 -11.29
CA PRO A 254 -7.26 -9.16 -11.19
C PRO A 254 -8.30 -9.71 -12.18
N VAL A 255 -9.43 -9.01 -12.36
CA VAL A 255 -10.46 -9.42 -13.33
C VAL A 255 -9.91 -9.37 -14.75
N LEU A 256 -9.18 -8.30 -15.13
CA LEU A 256 -8.51 -8.17 -16.43
C LEU A 256 -7.54 -9.32 -16.68
N ALA A 257 -6.73 -9.67 -15.68
CA ALA A 257 -5.77 -10.76 -15.77
C ALA A 257 -6.45 -12.13 -15.93
N SER A 258 -7.57 -12.33 -15.23
CA SER A 258 -8.39 -13.54 -15.33
C SER A 258 -9.11 -13.67 -16.67
N GLU A 259 -9.68 -12.59 -17.18
CA GLU A 259 -10.48 -12.61 -18.42
C GLU A 259 -9.61 -12.62 -19.69
N ARG A 260 -8.45 -11.93 -19.69
CA ARG A 260 -7.69 -11.66 -20.93
C ARG A 260 -6.24 -12.12 -20.97
N LEU A 261 -5.57 -12.31 -19.82
CA LEU A 261 -4.09 -12.39 -19.80
C LEU A 261 -3.51 -13.72 -19.30
N HIS A 262 -4.30 -14.79 -19.29
CA HIS A 262 -3.84 -16.13 -18.87
C HIS A 262 -3.50 -16.24 -17.36
N GLY A 263 -4.31 -15.64 -16.48
CA GLY A 263 -4.37 -16.09 -15.09
C GLY A 263 -3.51 -15.30 -14.09
N ALA A 264 -3.27 -15.91 -12.91
CA ALA A 264 -2.58 -15.29 -11.77
C ALA A 264 -1.10 -14.93 -12.07
N ALA A 265 -0.46 -15.63 -13.01
CA ALA A 265 0.91 -15.35 -13.42
C ALA A 265 1.04 -13.96 -14.07
N ALA A 266 0.12 -13.61 -14.97
CA ALA A 266 0.09 -12.29 -15.58
C ALA A 266 -0.18 -11.20 -14.55
N LEU A 267 -1.09 -11.42 -13.59
CA LEU A 267 -1.33 -10.47 -12.51
C LEU A 267 -0.04 -10.14 -11.74
N GLY A 268 0.76 -11.15 -11.36
CA GLY A 268 2.02 -10.90 -10.68
C GLY A 268 3.08 -10.24 -11.56
N LEU A 269 3.14 -10.53 -12.86
CA LEU A 269 4.00 -9.80 -13.81
C LEU A 269 3.62 -8.31 -13.89
N LEU A 270 2.33 -8.03 -14.01
CA LEU A 270 1.76 -6.69 -14.05
C LEU A 270 2.09 -5.89 -12.77
N MET A 271 1.86 -6.49 -11.61
CA MET A 271 2.14 -5.85 -10.32
C MET A 271 3.65 -5.71 -10.06
N GLY A 272 4.44 -6.71 -10.44
CA GLY A 272 5.91 -6.65 -10.34
C GLY A 272 6.49 -5.55 -11.23
N ALA A 273 5.98 -5.38 -12.45
CA ALA A 273 6.35 -4.29 -13.34
C ALA A 273 5.96 -2.92 -12.76
N HIS A 274 4.79 -2.79 -12.15
CA HIS A 274 4.40 -1.58 -11.43
C HIS A 274 5.37 -1.25 -10.28
N GLY A 275 5.76 -2.26 -9.48
CA GLY A 275 6.75 -2.10 -8.42
C GLY A 275 8.14 -1.71 -8.93
N ALA A 276 8.60 -2.33 -10.03
CA ALA A 276 9.85 -2.01 -10.70
C ALA A 276 9.88 -0.59 -11.25
N GLY A 277 8.80 -0.18 -11.92
CA GLY A 277 8.58 1.20 -12.35
C GLY A 277 8.69 2.16 -11.17
N THR A 278 7.96 1.90 -10.08
CA THR A 278 7.95 2.75 -8.87
C THR A 278 9.36 2.97 -8.31
N LEU A 279 10.15 1.90 -8.21
CA LEU A 279 11.55 2.00 -7.80
C LEU A 279 12.39 2.86 -8.74
N ALA A 280 12.27 2.64 -10.06
CA ALA A 280 12.96 3.45 -11.06
C ALA A 280 12.57 4.93 -10.98
N GLY A 281 11.28 5.23 -10.76
CA GLY A 281 10.76 6.58 -10.59
C GLY A 281 11.29 7.31 -9.34
N MET A 282 11.38 6.61 -8.21
CA MET A 282 11.98 7.19 -7.00
C MET A 282 13.48 7.47 -7.18
N LEU A 283 14.22 6.55 -7.82
CA LEU A 283 15.63 6.75 -8.14
C LEU A 283 15.81 7.93 -9.08
N ALA A 284 15.01 8.01 -10.15
CA ALA A 284 14.96 9.13 -11.07
C ALA A 284 14.75 10.47 -10.35
N SER A 285 13.82 10.54 -9.39
CA SER A 285 13.60 11.75 -8.59
C SER A 285 14.80 12.12 -7.71
N SER A 286 15.60 11.15 -7.28
CA SER A 286 16.75 11.38 -6.38
C SER A 286 18.01 11.87 -7.09
N LEU A 287 18.16 11.61 -8.40
CA LEU A 287 19.33 11.98 -9.21
C LEU A 287 19.38 13.47 -9.59
N GLY A 288 18.54 14.32 -8.98
CA GLY A 288 18.68 15.78 -9.03
C GLY A 288 18.23 16.47 -10.32
N GLY A 289 17.72 15.73 -11.31
CA GLY A 289 17.11 16.30 -12.51
C GLY A 289 15.60 16.45 -12.34
N ALA A 290 15.08 17.69 -12.35
CA ALA A 290 13.67 17.90 -12.64
C ALA A 290 13.41 17.50 -14.09
N TRP A 291 13.05 16.23 -14.32
CA TRP A 291 12.73 15.69 -15.66
C TRP A 291 11.64 16.54 -16.33
N LEU A 292 10.70 17.01 -15.50
CA LEU A 292 9.71 18.00 -15.85
C LEU A 292 10.14 19.33 -15.20
N ARG A 293 10.55 20.31 -16.00
CA ARG A 293 10.91 21.68 -15.55
C ARG A 293 9.69 22.51 -15.15
N LEU A 294 8.60 21.86 -14.73
CA LEU A 294 7.34 22.48 -14.35
C LEU A 294 7.30 22.75 -12.83
N ARG A 295 6.34 23.59 -12.41
CA ARG A 295 6.03 23.79 -10.98
C ARG A 295 5.49 22.48 -10.39
N PHE A 296 5.65 22.27 -9.08
CA PHE A 296 5.26 21.02 -8.40
C PHE A 296 3.84 20.58 -8.75
N GLY A 297 2.85 21.47 -8.60
CA GLY A 297 1.47 21.08 -8.86
C GLY A 297 1.15 20.91 -10.35
N ALA A 298 1.84 21.61 -11.26
CA ALA A 298 1.73 21.35 -12.69
C ALA A 298 2.33 19.99 -13.08
N THR A 299 3.46 19.61 -12.47
CA THR A 299 4.06 18.27 -12.62
C THR A 299 3.11 17.18 -12.13
N LEU A 300 2.50 17.37 -10.95
CA LEU A 300 1.50 16.45 -10.39
C LEU A 300 0.35 16.20 -11.38
N LEU A 301 -0.30 17.27 -11.84
CA LEU A 301 -1.46 17.18 -12.73
C LEU A 301 -1.09 16.63 -14.10
N ALA A 302 0.08 17.00 -14.64
CA ALA A 302 0.55 16.47 -15.92
C ALA A 302 0.83 14.97 -15.85
N VAL A 303 1.47 14.51 -14.77
CA VAL A 303 1.72 13.09 -14.56
C VAL A 303 0.41 12.32 -14.40
N ASP A 304 -0.53 12.82 -13.60
CA ASP A 304 -1.82 12.14 -13.41
C ASP A 304 -2.65 12.12 -14.70
N ALA A 305 -2.55 13.15 -15.55
CA ALA A 305 -3.16 13.16 -16.88
C ALA A 305 -2.54 12.08 -17.79
N ILE A 306 -1.22 11.87 -17.72
CA ILE A 306 -0.56 10.78 -18.46
C ILE A 306 -1.00 9.42 -17.89
N VAL A 307 -1.02 9.25 -16.56
CA VAL A 307 -1.48 8.02 -15.90
C VAL A 307 -2.94 7.72 -16.27
N ALA A 308 -3.79 8.73 -16.36
CA ALA A 308 -5.16 8.60 -16.82
C ALA A 308 -5.23 8.00 -18.24
N ILE A 309 -4.41 8.48 -19.17
CA ILE A 309 -4.30 7.93 -20.54
C ILE A 309 -3.79 6.49 -20.52
N LEU A 310 -2.78 6.19 -19.70
CA LEU A 310 -2.25 4.84 -19.55
C LEU A 310 -3.29 3.87 -18.96
N LEU A 311 -4.13 4.33 -18.03
CA LEU A 311 -5.25 3.55 -17.50
C LEU A 311 -6.30 3.26 -18.57
N MET A 312 -6.64 4.24 -19.41
CA MET A 312 -7.56 4.01 -20.54
C MET A 312 -6.99 2.95 -21.50
N ALA A 313 -5.69 3.04 -21.82
CA ALA A 313 -5.00 2.06 -22.64
C ALA A 313 -4.93 0.67 -21.97
N LEU A 314 -4.83 0.62 -20.64
CA LEU A 314 -4.81 -0.63 -19.88
C LEU A 314 -6.11 -1.42 -20.05
N GLY A 315 -7.25 -0.75 -20.21
CA GLY A 315 -8.54 -1.39 -20.51
C GLY A 315 -8.61 -2.08 -21.88
N GLN A 316 -7.67 -1.78 -22.77
CA GLN A 316 -7.66 -2.25 -24.17
C GLN A 316 -6.55 -3.28 -24.43
N ILE A 317 -5.89 -3.78 -23.39
CA ILE A 317 -4.85 -4.79 -23.57
C ILE A 317 -5.44 -6.16 -23.93
N GLU A 318 -4.72 -6.86 -24.78
CA GLU A 318 -5.01 -8.23 -25.22
C GLU A 318 -3.88 -9.19 -24.84
N THR A 319 -2.69 -8.66 -24.54
CA THR A 319 -1.50 -9.46 -24.25
C THR A 319 -0.77 -8.95 -23.01
N ALA A 320 -0.15 -9.86 -22.27
CA ALA A 320 0.45 -9.55 -20.97
C ALA A 320 1.60 -8.52 -21.07
N TRP A 321 2.35 -8.50 -22.17
CA TRP A 321 3.45 -7.55 -22.36
C TRP A 321 2.95 -6.10 -22.45
N GLN A 322 1.78 -5.86 -23.05
CA GLN A 322 1.17 -4.52 -23.15
C GLN A 322 0.88 -3.97 -21.76
N GLY A 323 0.16 -4.74 -20.93
CA GLY A 323 -0.13 -4.34 -19.56
C GLY A 323 1.13 -4.17 -18.73
N THR A 324 2.14 -5.03 -18.95
CA THR A 324 3.44 -4.97 -18.23
C THR A 324 4.16 -3.66 -18.54
N ALA A 325 4.22 -3.27 -19.81
CA ALA A 325 4.82 -2.01 -20.24
C ALA A 325 4.04 -0.79 -19.68
N LEU A 326 2.71 -0.80 -19.78
CA LEU A 326 1.86 0.28 -19.29
C LEU A 326 1.98 0.47 -17.76
N LEU A 327 1.99 -0.62 -16.99
CA LEU A 327 2.13 -0.54 -15.54
C LEU A 327 3.54 -0.22 -15.08
N ALA A 328 4.58 -0.62 -15.83
CA ALA A 328 5.95 -0.16 -15.59
C ALA A 328 6.06 1.36 -15.73
N VAL A 329 5.48 1.95 -16.79
CA VAL A 329 5.46 3.41 -16.98
C VAL A 329 4.61 4.09 -15.92
N THR A 330 3.43 3.54 -15.61
CA THR A 330 2.56 4.05 -14.53
C THR A 330 3.27 4.05 -13.18
N GLY A 331 4.00 2.98 -12.87
CA GLY A 331 4.82 2.86 -11.66
C GLY A 331 5.93 3.90 -11.66
N LEU A 332 6.67 4.06 -12.76
CA LEU A 332 7.74 5.06 -12.89
C LEU A 332 7.25 6.48 -12.62
N LEU A 333 6.13 6.85 -13.22
CA LEU A 333 5.49 8.14 -13.00
C LEU A 333 5.03 8.31 -11.55
N GLY A 334 4.37 7.29 -11.00
CA GLY A 334 3.90 7.28 -9.61
C GLY A 334 5.04 7.38 -8.59
N GLY A 335 6.14 6.66 -8.79
CA GLY A 335 7.33 6.71 -7.93
C GLY A 335 8.01 8.08 -7.95
N TYR A 336 8.10 8.71 -9.13
CA TYR A 336 8.63 10.06 -9.28
C TYR A 336 7.80 11.09 -8.50
N VAL A 337 6.48 11.08 -8.72
CA VAL A 337 5.55 12.00 -8.04
C VAL A 337 5.45 11.73 -6.54
N GLN A 338 5.53 10.47 -6.10
CA GLN A 338 5.50 10.09 -4.69
C GLN A 338 6.60 10.81 -3.89
N VAL A 339 7.83 10.86 -4.39
CA VAL A 339 8.93 11.58 -3.72
C VAL A 339 8.64 13.08 -3.66
N ALA A 340 8.13 13.65 -4.76
CA ALA A 340 7.78 15.06 -4.84
C ALA A 340 6.66 15.44 -3.84
N ILE A 341 5.60 14.63 -3.74
CA ILE A 341 4.48 14.83 -2.81
C ILE A 341 4.98 14.84 -1.37
N PHE A 342 5.73 13.81 -0.97
CA PHE A 342 6.23 13.70 0.40
C PHE A 342 7.13 14.88 0.75
N THR A 343 8.05 15.24 -0.15
CA THR A 343 8.97 16.36 0.03
C THR A 343 8.22 17.68 0.14
N TRP A 344 7.19 17.90 -0.68
CA TRP A 344 6.38 19.11 -0.65
C TRP A 344 5.61 19.24 0.67
N ILE A 345 4.96 18.18 1.16
CA ILE A 345 4.27 18.24 2.46
C ILE A 345 5.27 18.48 3.61
N GLN A 346 6.43 17.80 3.59
CA GLN A 346 7.48 17.98 4.59
C GLN A 346 8.03 19.41 4.65
N ARG A 347 8.05 20.09 3.51
CA ARG A 347 8.52 21.48 3.37
C ARG A 347 7.46 22.51 3.74
N ARG A 348 6.19 22.21 3.44
CA ARG A 348 5.07 23.13 3.66
C ARG A 348 4.57 23.13 5.10
N VAL A 349 4.58 21.96 5.74
CA VAL A 349 4.03 21.76 7.08
C VAL A 349 5.10 21.97 8.15
N ALA A 350 4.77 22.73 9.19
CA ALA A 350 5.64 22.94 10.34
C ALA A 350 6.03 21.59 11.00
N PRO A 351 7.28 21.41 11.48
CA PRO A 351 7.75 20.14 12.03
C PRO A 351 6.84 19.54 13.13
N ALA A 352 6.27 20.38 13.99
CA ALA A 352 5.36 19.97 15.06
C ALA A 352 4.01 19.39 14.57
N MET A 353 3.61 19.70 13.34
CA MET A 353 2.34 19.27 12.73
C MET A 353 2.53 18.21 11.64
N LEU A 354 3.77 17.92 11.22
CA LEU A 354 4.07 17.01 10.11
C LEU A 354 3.47 15.62 10.29
N GLY A 355 3.54 15.06 11.51
CA GLY A 355 2.94 13.76 11.81
C GLY A 355 1.42 13.75 11.62
N ARG A 356 0.75 14.82 12.02
CA ARG A 356 -0.71 14.98 11.85
C ARG A 356 -1.09 15.15 10.37
N ALA A 357 -0.29 15.90 9.61
CA ALA A 357 -0.48 16.05 8.16
C ALA A 357 -0.34 14.70 7.43
N MET A 358 0.74 13.98 7.72
CA MET A 358 0.98 12.65 7.15
C MET A 358 -0.12 11.65 7.53
N ALA A 359 -0.66 11.72 8.75
CA ALA A 359 -1.77 10.88 9.16
C ALA A 359 -3.04 11.14 8.33
N VAL A 360 -3.40 12.41 8.08
CA VAL A 360 -4.52 12.75 7.19
C VAL A 360 -4.25 12.26 5.77
N PHE A 361 -3.04 12.47 5.25
CA PHE A 361 -2.64 12.01 3.92
C PHE A 361 -2.78 10.49 3.78
N MET A 362 -2.25 9.72 4.73
CA MET A 362 -2.38 8.25 4.74
C MET A 362 -3.82 7.79 4.95
N GLY A 363 -4.60 8.53 5.74
CA GLY A 363 -6.01 8.26 5.99
C GLY A 363 -6.87 8.31 4.72
N ILE A 364 -6.53 9.19 3.77
CA ILE A 364 -7.19 9.26 2.46
C ILE A 364 -7.07 7.91 1.73
N PHE A 365 -5.85 7.41 1.55
CA PHE A 365 -5.61 6.17 0.81
C PHE A 365 -6.16 4.95 1.54
N LEU A 366 -5.98 4.89 2.86
CA LEU A 366 -6.45 3.76 3.65
C LEU A 366 -7.98 3.70 3.74
N GLY A 367 -8.64 4.86 3.88
CA GLY A 367 -10.09 4.97 4.03
C GLY A 367 -10.85 4.82 2.71
N LEU A 368 -10.32 5.34 1.59
CA LEU A 368 -11.00 5.29 0.30
C LEU A 368 -10.75 4.01 -0.48
N ALA A 369 -9.63 3.31 -0.27
CA ALA A 369 -9.35 2.05 -0.94
C ALA A 369 -10.49 1.01 -0.84
N PRO A 370 -11.05 0.68 0.34
CA PRO A 370 -12.15 -0.29 0.43
C PRO A 370 -13.44 0.19 -0.26
N LEU A 371 -13.74 1.49 -0.20
CA LEU A 371 -14.91 2.07 -0.88
C LEU A 371 -14.74 1.99 -2.40
N SER A 372 -13.55 2.32 -2.89
CA SER A 372 -13.17 2.22 -4.29
C SER A 372 -13.24 0.77 -4.79
N ALA A 373 -12.76 -0.20 -4.00
CA ALA A 373 -12.82 -1.62 -4.33
C ALA A 373 -14.27 -2.13 -4.42
N ALA A 374 -15.12 -1.80 -3.44
CA ALA A 374 -16.54 -2.15 -3.47
C ALA A 374 -17.28 -1.52 -4.67
N ALA A 375 -17.05 -0.23 -4.92
CA ALA A 375 -17.62 0.48 -6.07
C ALA A 375 -17.16 -0.13 -7.39
N THR A 376 -15.87 -0.45 -7.52
CA THR A 376 -15.30 -1.10 -8.70
C THR A 376 -15.95 -2.46 -8.96
N GLY A 377 -16.06 -3.30 -7.91
CA GLY A 377 -16.71 -4.60 -8.03
C GLY A 377 -18.17 -4.50 -8.46
N ALA A 378 -18.92 -3.54 -7.92
CA ALA A 378 -20.30 -3.29 -8.31
C ALA A 378 -20.42 -2.80 -9.77
N LEU A 379 -19.57 -1.86 -10.18
CA LEU A 379 -19.56 -1.31 -11.53
C LEU A 379 -19.22 -2.36 -12.60
N LEU A 380 -18.31 -3.29 -12.28
CA LEU A 380 -17.94 -4.40 -13.18
C LEU A 380 -19.05 -5.43 -13.42
N ARG A 381 -20.21 -5.33 -12.75
CA ARG A 381 -21.41 -6.11 -13.10
C ARG A 381 -22.18 -5.52 -14.28
N HIS A 382 -21.95 -4.24 -14.57
CA HIS A 382 -22.66 -3.48 -15.59
C HIS A 382 -21.74 -2.95 -16.68
N LEU A 383 -20.45 -2.82 -16.38
CA LEU A 383 -19.41 -2.38 -17.30
C LEU A 383 -18.44 -3.53 -17.54
N SER A 384 -17.96 -3.67 -18.76
CA SER A 384 -16.78 -4.48 -19.03
C SER A 384 -15.55 -3.90 -18.34
N VAL A 385 -14.54 -4.75 -18.12
CA VAL A 385 -13.25 -4.31 -17.55
C VAL A 385 -12.62 -3.18 -18.37
N GLY A 386 -12.72 -3.25 -19.69
CA GLY A 386 -12.21 -2.22 -20.60
C GLY A 386 -12.94 -0.89 -20.42
N GLU A 387 -14.27 -0.89 -20.39
CA GLU A 387 -15.09 0.31 -20.15
C GLU A 387 -14.81 0.93 -18.78
N LEU A 388 -14.64 0.11 -17.74
CA LEU A 388 -14.31 0.60 -16.41
C LEU A 388 -12.96 1.33 -16.38
N PHE A 389 -11.91 0.74 -16.97
CA PHE A 389 -10.60 1.39 -17.07
C PHE A 389 -10.65 2.66 -17.93
N CYS A 390 -11.39 2.64 -19.03
CA CYS A 390 -11.62 3.81 -19.87
C CYS A 390 -12.36 4.92 -19.12
N ALA A 391 -13.45 4.60 -18.42
CA ALA A 391 -14.23 5.56 -17.64
C ALA A 391 -13.43 6.12 -16.45
N GLY A 392 -12.72 5.27 -15.71
CA GLY A 392 -11.86 5.67 -14.60
C GLY A 392 -10.72 6.58 -15.06
N GLY A 393 -10.07 6.24 -16.18
CA GLY A 393 -9.06 7.10 -16.80
C GLY A 393 -9.64 8.42 -17.30
N ALA A 394 -10.78 8.41 -17.98
CA ALA A 394 -11.44 9.64 -18.45
C ALA A 394 -11.84 10.57 -17.28
N LEU A 395 -12.37 10.00 -16.18
CA LEU A 395 -12.71 10.75 -14.98
C LEU A 395 -11.47 11.29 -14.26
N LEU A 396 -10.38 10.52 -14.21
CA LEU A 396 -9.11 10.99 -13.66
C LEU A 396 -8.51 12.12 -14.50
N LEU A 397 -8.58 12.02 -15.83
CA LEU A 397 -8.14 13.09 -16.74
C LEU A 397 -9.01 14.35 -16.56
N ALA A 398 -10.32 14.18 -16.49
CA ALA A 398 -11.25 15.28 -16.23
C ALA A 398 -10.97 15.93 -14.87
N ALA A 399 -10.66 15.14 -13.83
CA ALA A 399 -10.28 15.65 -12.51
C ALA A 399 -8.96 16.44 -12.56
N ALA A 400 -7.95 15.95 -13.30
CA ALA A 400 -6.68 16.66 -13.48
C ALA A 400 -6.86 17.99 -14.22
N ILE A 401 -7.68 18.01 -15.29
CA ILE A 401 -8.02 19.22 -16.04
C ILE A 401 -8.82 20.20 -15.16
N ALA A 402 -9.85 19.71 -14.47
CA ALA A 402 -10.65 20.54 -13.56
C ALA A 402 -9.79 21.13 -12.44
N ALA A 403 -8.88 20.35 -11.86
CA ALA A 403 -7.92 20.83 -10.88
C ALA A 403 -6.99 21.90 -11.47
N ALA A 404 -6.52 21.75 -12.71
CA ALA A 404 -5.69 22.75 -13.37
C ALA A 404 -6.42 24.08 -13.64
N LEU A 405 -7.71 24.02 -13.98
CA LEU A 405 -8.52 25.18 -14.37
C LEU A 405 -9.18 25.90 -13.20
N PHE A 406 -9.69 25.16 -12.22
CA PHE A 406 -10.56 25.68 -11.16
C PHE A 406 -9.91 25.73 -9.78
N THR A 407 -8.65 25.31 -9.66
CA THR A 407 -7.91 25.37 -8.38
C THR A 407 -6.52 25.96 -8.56
N ASP A 408 -5.90 26.35 -7.45
CA ASP A 408 -4.53 26.89 -7.46
C ASP A 408 -3.45 25.82 -7.63
N ILE A 409 -3.80 24.53 -7.76
CA ILE A 409 -2.84 23.42 -7.76
C ILE A 409 -1.75 23.63 -8.81
N ALA A 410 -2.11 23.95 -10.05
CA ALA A 410 -1.13 24.15 -11.14
C ALA A 410 -0.10 25.26 -10.86
N ARG A 411 -0.44 26.21 -9.97
CA ARG A 411 0.43 27.35 -9.59
C ARG A 411 1.33 27.04 -8.40
N ILE A 412 1.12 25.92 -7.70
CA ILE A 412 1.92 25.58 -6.52
C ILE A 412 3.37 25.33 -6.92
N ALA A 413 4.28 26.16 -6.43
CA ALA A 413 5.71 25.96 -6.54
C ALA A 413 6.21 24.98 -5.46
N ALA A 414 7.37 24.37 -5.71
CA ALA A 414 8.05 23.54 -4.72
C ALA A 414 8.53 24.34 -3.48
N THR A 415 8.49 25.67 -3.56
CA THR A 415 8.99 26.65 -2.58
C THR A 415 7.89 27.53 -1.97
N ASP A 416 6.61 27.22 -2.18
CA ASP A 416 5.52 27.96 -1.52
C ASP A 416 5.45 27.55 -0.04
N TYR A 417 6.29 28.20 0.78
CA TYR A 417 6.40 27.97 2.22
C TYR A 417 5.42 28.88 2.99
N VAL A 418 4.91 28.38 4.11
CA VAL A 418 4.33 29.27 5.14
C VAL A 418 5.50 30.03 5.77
N THR A 419 5.65 31.31 5.43
CA THR A 419 6.51 32.22 6.20
C THR A 419 5.98 32.24 7.63
N GLN A 420 6.74 31.71 8.57
CA GLN A 420 6.41 31.86 9.99
C GLN A 420 6.50 33.35 10.34
N PRO A 421 5.49 33.94 11.01
CA PRO A 421 5.63 35.25 11.63
C PRO A 421 6.64 35.21 12.79
#